data_AF-A0A9J5XDB6-F1
#
_entry.id   AF-A0A9J5XDB6-F1
#
_cell.length_a   1.000
_cell.length_b   1.000
_cell.length_c   1.000
_cell.angle_alpha   90.00
_cell.angle_beta   90.00
_cell.angle_gamma   90.00
#
_symmetry.space_group_name_H-M   'P 1'
#
loop_
_entity.id
_entity.type
_entity.pdbx_description
1 polymer ?
#
loop_
_entity_poly.entity_id
_entity_poly.type
_entity_poly.pdbx_seq_one_letter_code
_entity_poly.pdbx_strand_id
1 'polypeptide(L)'
;MAKPHLGAIVFTFLHPSTTFYRFTSELYTKTGLRSWNRALARFRKHVGDVNSIHDKCFNKMLDLSNHHQSIQVVIDKHSQKLKNEYRMCLEALIDVSRLLLQYGLPFRGHDESESSINQSCFLEFLRWHGDKRSYVEKVILENAPQNDTLTCPMIQKDIANACAKETLKAIIGDLNGDYFGILVDESKDISHKEQMTLVLRFVNKNGEVVERFIGLVHVSDTSTCSLKISIYSLFSIHSLSPSTICGQGYDGASNMKGEINGLKTLIMKDSPSAYYIHCFALVNCN
;
A
#
# COMPACT_ATOMS: atom_id res chain seq x y z
N MET A 1 -35.09 -17.33 38.47
CA MET A 1 -33.83 -17.02 39.19
C MET A 1 -32.91 -18.23 39.48
N ALA A 2 -33.33 -19.50 39.34
CA ALA A 2 -32.48 -20.66 39.72
C ALA A 2 -31.46 -21.14 38.66
N LYS A 3 -31.68 -20.86 37.36
CA LYS A 3 -30.80 -21.32 36.26
C LYS A 3 -29.38 -20.72 36.24
N PRO A 4 -29.15 -19.43 36.57
CA PRO A 4 -27.80 -18.84 36.55
C PRO A 4 -26.88 -19.41 37.63
N HIS A 5 -27.42 -19.75 38.81
CA HIS A 5 -26.65 -20.25 39.94
C HIS A 5 -26.14 -21.68 39.74
N LEU A 6 -26.83 -22.52 38.97
CA LEU A 6 -26.32 -23.86 38.63
C LEU A 6 -25.05 -23.79 37.76
N GLY A 7 -24.97 -22.84 36.82
CA GLY A 7 -23.78 -22.62 36.00
C GLY A 7 -22.57 -22.18 36.82
N ALA A 8 -22.80 -21.35 37.84
CA ALA A 8 -21.78 -20.91 38.80
C ALA A 8 -21.17 -22.09 39.56
N ILE A 9 -22.04 -22.96 40.06
CA ILE A 9 -21.68 -24.16 40.84
C ILE A 9 -20.76 -25.05 39.98
N VAL A 10 -21.12 -25.31 38.72
CA VAL A 10 -20.29 -26.10 37.78
C VAL A 10 -18.94 -25.43 37.47
N PHE A 11 -18.92 -24.11 37.28
CA PHE A 11 -17.68 -23.37 36.97
C PHE A 11 -16.69 -23.36 38.14
N THR A 12 -17.21 -23.35 39.37
CA THR A 12 -16.43 -23.50 40.61
C THR A 12 -15.69 -24.84 40.68
N PHE A 13 -16.17 -25.85 39.96
CA PHE A 13 -15.58 -27.20 39.92
C PHE A 13 -14.58 -27.43 38.78
N LEU A 14 -14.62 -26.63 37.71
CA LEU A 14 -13.78 -26.81 36.52
C LEU A 14 -12.44 -26.04 36.56
N HIS A 15 -12.33 -24.97 37.36
CA HIS A 15 -11.10 -24.18 37.50
C HIS A 15 -10.57 -24.17 38.94
N PRO A 16 -9.94 -25.26 39.42
CA PRO A 16 -9.32 -25.29 40.73
C PRO A 16 -7.97 -24.55 40.65
N SER A 17 -7.90 -23.31 41.14
CA SER A 17 -6.59 -22.72 41.47
C SER A 17 -5.94 -23.58 42.57
N THR A 18 -4.69 -23.96 42.38
CA THR A 18 -3.93 -24.94 43.19
C THR A 18 -3.82 -24.60 44.68
N THR A 19 -4.16 -23.38 45.11
CA THR A 19 -4.22 -22.96 46.52
C THR A 19 -5.58 -23.21 47.20
N PHE A 20 -6.62 -23.63 46.47
CA PHE A 20 -8.03 -23.56 46.90
C PHE A 20 -8.69 -24.90 47.29
N TYR A 21 -7.92 -25.94 47.64
CA TYR A 21 -8.47 -27.29 47.81
C TYR A 21 -9.07 -27.61 49.19
N ARG A 22 -8.95 -26.74 50.20
CA ARG A 22 -8.97 -27.23 51.59
C ARG A 22 -10.26 -27.18 52.40
N PHE A 23 -11.36 -26.53 51.97
CA PHE A 23 -12.51 -26.39 52.89
C PHE A 23 -13.94 -26.61 52.36
N THR A 24 -14.19 -26.82 51.06
CA THR A 24 -15.59 -26.97 50.58
C THR A 24 -15.85 -28.00 49.48
N SER A 25 -14.85 -28.71 48.94
CA SER A 25 -15.02 -29.35 47.62
C SER A 25 -15.49 -30.80 47.58
N GLU A 26 -15.20 -31.68 48.55
CA GLU A 26 -15.48 -33.12 48.35
C GLU A 26 -16.97 -33.49 48.39
N LEU A 27 -17.79 -32.71 49.11
CA LEU A 27 -19.22 -32.99 49.28
C LEU A 27 -20.03 -32.73 48.02
N TYR A 28 -19.60 -31.77 47.20
CA TYR A 28 -20.26 -31.39 45.96
C TYR A 28 -19.60 -31.96 44.70
N THR A 29 -18.39 -32.52 44.80
CA THR A 29 -17.66 -33.09 43.66
C THR A 29 -17.52 -34.61 43.68
N LYS A 30 -17.39 -35.24 44.86
CA LYS A 30 -17.05 -36.67 44.98
C LYS A 30 -18.07 -37.52 45.73
N THR A 31 -18.59 -37.03 46.85
CA THR A 31 -19.32 -37.88 47.83
C THR A 31 -20.84 -37.71 47.81
N GLY A 32 -21.34 -36.63 47.21
CA GLY A 32 -22.76 -36.32 47.07
C GLY A 32 -23.42 -35.84 48.37
N LEU A 33 -24.49 -35.04 48.24
CA LEU A 33 -25.23 -34.52 49.39
C LEU A 33 -26.19 -35.60 49.94
N ARG A 34 -25.89 -36.16 51.11
CA ARG A 34 -26.73 -37.18 51.77
C ARG A 34 -27.80 -36.60 52.71
N SER A 35 -27.63 -35.37 53.19
CA SER A 35 -28.49 -34.73 54.19
C SER A 35 -29.42 -33.68 53.58
N TRP A 36 -30.38 -34.14 52.77
CA TRP A 36 -31.29 -33.27 52.01
C TRP A 36 -32.15 -32.37 52.89
N ASN A 37 -32.52 -32.83 54.08
CA ASN A 37 -33.25 -32.05 55.09
C ASN A 37 -32.51 -30.77 55.55
N ARG A 38 -31.18 -30.68 55.36
CA ARG A 38 -30.37 -29.49 55.68
C ARG A 38 -29.78 -28.82 54.43
N ALA A 39 -30.24 -29.20 53.24
CA ALA A 39 -29.67 -28.75 51.97
C ALA A 39 -29.68 -27.21 51.84
N LEU A 40 -30.80 -26.56 52.15
CA LEU A 40 -30.95 -25.11 52.03
C LEU A 40 -29.92 -24.32 52.85
N ALA A 41 -29.68 -24.72 54.11
CA ALA A 41 -28.69 -24.07 54.96
C ALA A 41 -27.26 -24.26 54.43
N ARG A 42 -26.96 -25.44 53.87
CA ARG A 42 -25.65 -25.74 53.27
C ARG A 42 -25.43 -25.00 51.94
N PHE A 43 -26.47 -24.84 51.13
CA PHE A 43 -26.41 -24.04 49.90
C PHE A 43 -26.17 -22.57 50.21
N ARG A 44 -26.88 -21.98 51.19
CA ARG A 44 -26.63 -20.60 51.61
C ARG A 44 -25.19 -20.39 52.08
N LYS A 45 -24.65 -21.33 52.86
CA LYS A 45 -23.24 -21.28 53.30
C LYS A 45 -22.24 -21.43 52.15
N HIS A 46 -22.58 -22.20 51.12
CA HIS A 46 -21.75 -22.36 49.91
C HIS A 46 -21.75 -21.10 49.03
N VAL A 47 -22.92 -20.50 48.83
CA VAL A 47 -23.06 -19.23 48.10
C VAL A 47 -22.28 -18.12 48.82
N GLY A 48 -22.37 -18.06 50.14
CA GLY A 48 -21.63 -17.08 50.96
C GLY A 48 -21.99 -15.62 50.63
N ASP A 49 -21.15 -14.69 51.09
CA ASP A 49 -21.30 -13.25 50.87
C ASP A 49 -20.55 -12.76 49.61
N VAL A 50 -20.60 -11.46 49.32
CA VAL A 50 -19.83 -10.82 48.24
C VAL A 50 -18.34 -11.13 48.42
N ASN A 51 -17.64 -11.47 47.33
CA ASN A 51 -16.26 -11.98 47.30
C ASN A 51 -16.05 -13.40 47.85
N SER A 52 -17.13 -14.15 48.16
CA SER A 52 -17.03 -15.59 48.41
C SER A 52 -16.46 -16.32 47.18
N ILE A 53 -16.10 -17.58 47.38
CA ILE A 53 -15.60 -18.44 46.29
C ILE A 53 -16.67 -18.59 45.21
N HIS A 54 -17.92 -18.87 45.60
CA HIS A 54 -19.03 -19.00 44.67
C HIS A 54 -19.30 -17.68 43.93
N ASP A 55 -19.29 -16.54 44.62
CA ASP A 55 -19.49 -15.22 44.01
C ASP A 55 -18.39 -14.90 42.99
N LYS A 56 -17.12 -15.14 43.33
CA LYS A 56 -15.99 -14.97 42.40
C LYS A 56 -16.08 -15.90 41.19
N CYS A 57 -16.46 -17.16 41.38
CA CYS A 57 -16.64 -18.11 40.28
C CYS A 57 -17.86 -17.78 39.42
N PHE A 58 -18.94 -17.28 40.03
CA PHE A 58 -20.11 -16.79 39.32
C PHE A 58 -19.77 -15.59 38.44
N ASN A 59 -19.06 -14.60 39.00
CA ASN A 59 -18.61 -13.43 38.24
C ASN A 59 -17.68 -13.82 37.09
N LYS A 60 -16.71 -14.72 37.32
CA LYS A 60 -15.87 -15.27 36.23
C LYS A 60 -16.66 -16.01 35.15
N MET A 61 -17.72 -16.74 35.52
CA MET A 61 -18.60 -17.41 34.58
C MET A 61 -19.42 -16.39 33.76
N LEU A 62 -19.92 -15.34 34.40
CA LEU A 62 -20.59 -14.24 33.73
C LEU A 62 -19.65 -13.51 32.76
N ASP A 63 -18.42 -13.23 33.18
CA ASP A 63 -17.38 -12.63 32.34
C ASP A 63 -17.04 -13.53 31.13
N LEU A 64 -16.90 -14.84 31.34
CA LEU A 64 -16.66 -15.79 30.24
C LEU A 64 -17.87 -15.89 29.29
N SER A 65 -19.09 -15.83 29.83
CA SER A 65 -20.32 -15.85 29.05
C SER A 65 -20.55 -14.56 28.27
N ASN A 66 -19.81 -13.50 28.59
CA ASN A 66 -19.82 -12.26 27.84
C ASN A 66 -18.98 -12.39 26.57
N HIS A 67 -19.60 -12.91 25.51
CA HIS A 67 -18.95 -13.13 24.21
C HIS A 67 -18.26 -11.87 23.63
N HIS A 68 -18.73 -10.66 23.97
CA HIS A 68 -18.13 -9.39 23.55
C HIS A 68 -16.75 -9.11 24.17
N GLN A 69 -16.40 -9.79 25.26
CA GLN A 69 -15.09 -9.69 25.92
C GLN A 69 -14.22 -10.93 25.70
N SER A 70 -14.66 -11.85 24.85
CA SER A 70 -13.84 -13.02 24.49
C SER A 70 -12.51 -12.58 23.89
N ILE A 71 -11.47 -13.38 24.11
CA ILE A 71 -10.11 -13.14 23.58
C ILE A 71 -10.16 -12.91 22.07
N GLN A 72 -10.98 -13.69 21.36
CA GLN A 72 -11.17 -13.55 19.92
C GLN A 72 -11.68 -12.15 19.55
N VAL A 73 -12.77 -11.69 20.17
CA VAL A 73 -13.34 -10.36 19.88
C VAL A 73 -12.37 -9.23 20.22
N VAL A 74 -11.61 -9.36 21.31
CA VAL A 74 -10.58 -8.36 21.68
C VAL A 74 -9.43 -8.35 20.67
N ILE A 75 -8.94 -9.51 20.25
CA ILE A 75 -7.91 -9.63 19.21
C ILE A 75 -8.41 -9.06 17.88
N ASP A 76 -9.64 -9.40 17.47
CA ASP A 76 -10.22 -8.90 16.23
C ASP A 76 -10.40 -7.39 16.24
N LYS A 77 -10.88 -6.82 17.36
CA LYS A 77 -11.02 -5.38 17.53
C LYS A 77 -9.67 -4.68 17.51
N HIS A 78 -8.66 -5.24 18.19
CA HIS A 78 -7.30 -4.72 18.17
C HIS A 78 -6.70 -4.78 16.76
N SER A 79 -6.91 -5.89 16.05
CA SER A 79 -6.53 -6.05 14.65
C SER A 79 -7.19 -4.99 13.76
N GLN A 80 -8.47 -4.70 13.97
CA GLN A 80 -9.17 -3.66 13.21
C GLN A 80 -8.61 -2.26 13.49
N LYS A 81 -8.29 -1.96 14.76
CA LYS A 81 -7.66 -0.69 15.14
C LYS A 81 -6.30 -0.53 14.43
N LEU A 82 -5.44 -1.56 14.49
CA LEU A 82 -4.14 -1.55 13.82
C LEU A 82 -4.27 -1.38 12.30
N LYS A 83 -5.21 -2.08 11.67
CA LYS A 83 -5.50 -1.91 10.23
C LYS A 83 -5.90 -0.49 9.88
N ASN A 84 -6.72 0.14 10.73
CA ASN A 84 -7.15 1.53 10.52
C ASN A 84 -5.98 2.50 10.68
N GLU A 85 -5.14 2.33 11.72
CA GLU A 85 -3.96 3.16 11.95
C GLU A 85 -2.93 3.02 10.82
N TYR A 86 -2.65 1.80 10.37
CA TYR A 86 -1.81 1.52 9.21
C TYR A 86 -2.34 2.20 7.94
N ARG A 87 -3.64 2.07 7.68
CA ARG A 87 -4.29 2.70 6.52
C ARG A 87 -4.18 4.22 6.58
N MET A 88 -4.40 4.81 7.75
CA MET A 88 -4.27 6.26 7.95
C MET A 88 -2.84 6.75 7.68
N CYS A 89 -1.84 6.01 8.15
CA CYS A 89 -0.43 6.29 7.87
C CYS A 89 -0.18 6.23 6.35
N LEU A 90 -0.56 5.12 5.70
CA LEU A 90 -0.38 4.95 4.25
C LEU A 90 -1.07 6.04 3.43
N GLU A 91 -2.30 6.42 3.77
CA GLU A 91 -3.03 7.51 3.12
C GLU A 91 -2.28 8.84 3.23
N ALA A 92 -1.71 9.15 4.39
CA ALA A 92 -0.89 10.35 4.58
C ALA A 92 0.37 10.34 3.70
N LEU A 93 1.07 9.20 3.63
CA LEU A 93 2.25 9.04 2.77
C LEU A 93 1.90 9.18 1.28
N ILE A 94 0.75 8.65 0.86
CA ILE A 94 0.25 8.80 -0.52
C ILE A 94 -0.08 10.26 -0.81
N ASP A 95 -0.77 10.96 0.09
CA ASP A 95 -1.13 12.37 -0.09
C ASP A 95 0.13 13.25 -0.24
N VAL A 96 1.15 13.04 0.61
CA VAL A 96 2.44 13.74 0.50
C VAL A 96 3.14 13.37 -0.82
N SER A 97 3.18 12.09 -1.19
CA SER A 97 3.80 11.65 -2.45
C SER A 97 3.15 12.31 -3.67
N ARG A 98 1.81 12.39 -3.68
CA ARG A 98 1.05 13.05 -4.74
C ARG A 98 1.38 14.53 -4.84
N LEU A 99 1.49 15.22 -3.70
CA LEU A 99 1.90 16.61 -3.65
C LEU A 99 3.29 16.81 -4.29
N LEU A 100 4.28 16.02 -3.85
CA LEU A 100 5.64 16.11 -4.37
C LEU A 100 5.68 15.86 -5.88
N LEU A 101 4.99 14.82 -6.36
CA LEU A 101 4.92 14.49 -7.78
C LEU A 101 4.23 15.58 -8.60
N GLN A 102 3.15 16.17 -8.08
CA GLN A 102 2.40 17.22 -8.77
C GLN A 102 3.24 18.49 -8.99
N TYR A 103 4.11 18.82 -8.04
CA TYR A 103 4.98 20.00 -8.11
C TYR A 103 6.40 19.69 -8.58
N GLY A 104 6.72 18.44 -8.91
CA GLY A 104 8.06 18.02 -9.33
C GLY A 104 9.12 18.18 -8.25
N LEU A 105 8.74 18.05 -6.97
CA LEU A 105 9.64 18.18 -5.83
C LEU A 105 10.40 16.88 -5.58
N PRO A 106 11.67 16.97 -5.14
CA PRO A 106 12.44 15.79 -4.78
C PRO A 106 11.81 15.08 -3.58
N PHE A 107 11.80 13.75 -3.58
CA PHE A 107 11.35 12.98 -2.42
C PHE A 107 12.37 13.01 -1.30
N ARG A 108 13.64 12.75 -1.65
CA ARG A 108 14.72 12.48 -0.71
C ARG A 108 15.64 13.66 -0.51
N GLY A 109 16.20 13.73 0.70
CA GLY A 109 17.26 14.65 1.09
C GLY A 109 18.64 14.03 0.89
N HIS A 110 19.68 14.86 1.03
CA HIS A 110 21.06 14.35 1.08
C HIS A 110 21.34 13.61 2.40
N ASP A 111 20.72 14.05 3.49
CA ASP A 111 20.81 13.46 4.82
C ASP A 111 19.42 13.45 5.47
N GLU A 112 18.87 12.25 5.67
CA GLU A 112 17.55 12.03 6.30
C GLU A 112 17.66 11.67 7.79
N SER A 113 18.83 11.85 8.41
CA SER A 113 19.05 11.59 9.83
C SER A 113 18.26 12.55 10.73
N GLU A 114 17.88 12.11 11.93
CA GLU A 114 17.13 12.93 12.90
C GLU A 114 17.84 14.26 13.26
N SER A 115 19.17 14.29 13.17
CA SER A 115 19.99 15.48 13.41
C SER A 115 20.07 16.46 12.23
N SER A 116 19.60 16.06 11.05
CA SER A 116 19.63 16.90 9.85
C SER A 116 18.63 18.04 9.95
N ILE A 117 19.07 19.24 9.55
CA ILE A 117 18.21 20.43 9.45
C ILE A 117 17.23 20.29 8.27
N ASN A 118 17.60 19.50 7.25
CA ASN A 118 16.77 19.25 6.06
C ASN A 118 16.76 17.76 5.75
N GLN A 119 15.84 17.05 6.41
CA GLN A 119 15.74 15.59 6.40
C GLN A 119 15.21 15.01 5.09
N SER A 120 14.63 15.84 4.22
CA SER A 120 14.01 15.54 2.92
C SER A 120 12.67 16.25 2.83
N CYS A 121 12.25 16.62 1.61
CA CYS A 121 10.92 17.17 1.43
C CYS A 121 9.84 16.17 1.84
N PHE A 122 10.02 14.86 1.59
CA PHE A 122 9.03 13.86 1.99
C PHE A 122 8.78 13.84 3.50
N LEU A 123 9.83 13.81 4.32
CA LEU A 123 9.68 13.78 5.78
C LEU A 123 9.15 15.12 6.31
N GLU A 124 9.60 16.25 5.76
CA GLU A 124 9.13 17.58 6.16
C GLU A 124 7.64 17.79 5.85
N PHE A 125 7.19 17.44 4.64
CA PHE A 125 5.77 17.54 4.28
C PHE A 125 4.92 16.53 5.06
N LEU A 126 5.47 15.36 5.42
CA LEU A 126 4.78 14.40 6.27
C LEU A 126 4.61 14.91 7.71
N ARG A 127 5.64 15.53 8.30
CA ARG A 127 5.54 16.25 9.59
C ARG A 127 4.48 17.34 9.50
N TRP A 128 4.56 18.21 8.50
CA TRP A 128 3.59 19.28 8.26
C TRP A 128 2.16 18.76 8.11
N HIS A 129 1.97 17.63 7.41
CA HIS A 129 0.66 16.99 7.26
C HIS A 129 0.11 16.48 8.60
N GLY A 130 0.97 15.93 9.46
CA GLY A 130 0.65 15.59 10.85
C GLY A 130 0.24 16.79 11.69
N ASP A 131 1.02 17.88 11.66
CA ASP A 131 0.76 19.11 12.43
C ASP A 131 -0.62 19.71 12.14
N LYS A 132 -1.13 19.53 10.92
CA LYS A 132 -2.47 19.98 10.52
C LYS A 132 -3.58 19.00 10.92
N ARG A 133 -3.26 17.74 11.17
CA ARG A 133 -4.22 16.65 11.41
C ARG A 133 -3.78 15.83 12.62
N SER A 134 -4.25 16.22 13.80
CA SER A 134 -3.90 15.59 15.09
C SER A 134 -4.16 14.08 15.19
N TYR A 135 -5.03 13.52 14.35
CA TYR A 135 -5.25 12.07 14.27
C TYR A 135 -4.22 11.35 13.37
N VAL A 136 -3.64 12.04 12.38
CA VAL A 136 -2.56 11.54 11.52
C VAL A 136 -1.23 11.63 12.26
N GLU A 137 -0.99 12.73 12.98
CA GLU A 137 0.21 12.93 13.82
C GLU A 137 0.52 11.71 14.70
N LYS A 138 -0.52 11.07 15.25
CA LYS A 138 -0.43 9.91 16.14
C LYS A 138 0.01 8.61 15.48
N VAL A 139 0.06 8.54 14.16
CA VAL A 139 0.32 7.30 13.40
C VAL A 139 1.48 7.41 12.42
N ILE A 140 2.19 8.54 12.39
CA ILE A 140 3.32 8.78 11.46
C ILE A 140 4.63 9.01 12.22
N LEU A 141 5.76 8.80 11.54
CA LEU A 141 7.10 9.13 12.04
C LEU A 141 7.38 8.54 13.43
N GLU A 142 7.85 9.36 14.37
CA GLU A 142 8.21 9.00 15.74
C GLU A 142 7.02 8.44 16.55
N ASN A 143 5.77 8.76 16.14
CA ASN A 143 4.56 8.28 16.79
C ASN A 143 4.02 6.97 16.19
N ALA A 144 4.56 6.52 15.06
CA ALA A 144 4.18 5.25 14.46
C ALA A 144 4.71 4.06 15.31
N PRO A 145 4.03 2.90 15.30
CA PRO A 145 4.46 1.76 16.10
C PRO A 145 5.79 1.17 15.58
N GLN A 146 6.88 1.45 16.31
CA GLN A 146 8.22 0.90 16.09
C GLN A 146 8.68 0.97 14.61
N ASN A 147 8.76 -0.18 13.94
CA ASN A 147 9.28 -0.30 12.58
C ASN A 147 8.23 -0.01 11.49
N ASP A 148 7.00 0.36 11.86
CA ASP A 148 5.89 0.61 10.94
C ASP A 148 5.77 2.10 10.56
N THR A 149 6.91 2.80 10.52
CA THR A 149 6.96 4.21 10.12
C THR A 149 6.66 4.41 8.63
N LEU A 150 6.85 3.35 7.82
CA LEU A 150 6.64 3.32 6.37
C LEU A 150 7.42 4.37 5.57
N THR A 151 8.38 5.06 6.19
CA THR A 151 9.11 6.16 5.55
C THR A 151 10.38 5.74 4.85
N CYS A 152 10.74 4.45 4.87
CA CYS A 152 12.02 4.02 4.35
C CYS A 152 12.13 4.28 2.82
N PRO A 153 13.36 4.48 2.30
CA PRO A 153 13.59 4.79 0.90
C PRO A 153 12.91 3.83 -0.09
N MET A 154 12.85 2.54 0.24
CA MET A 154 12.21 1.52 -0.60
C MET A 154 10.70 1.71 -0.69
N ILE A 155 10.03 1.99 0.43
CA ILE A 155 8.58 2.22 0.45
C ILE A 155 8.22 3.51 -0.28
N GLN A 156 8.99 4.59 -0.09
CA GLN A 156 8.80 5.83 -0.87
C GLN A 156 8.87 5.56 -2.37
N LYS A 157 9.83 4.73 -2.80
CA LYS A 157 9.98 4.33 -4.21
C LYS A 157 8.79 3.49 -4.68
N ASP A 158 8.27 2.58 -3.86
CA ASP A 158 7.11 1.78 -4.19
C ASP A 158 5.83 2.62 -4.35
N ILE A 159 5.63 3.62 -3.48
CA ILE A 159 4.51 4.57 -3.60
C ILE A 159 4.66 5.42 -4.87
N ALA A 160 5.87 5.94 -5.16
CA ALA A 160 6.13 6.67 -6.39
C ALA A 160 5.87 5.82 -7.65
N ASN A 161 6.31 4.56 -7.63
CA ASN A 161 6.05 3.60 -8.72
C ASN A 161 4.55 3.31 -8.88
N ALA A 162 3.80 3.19 -7.79
CA ALA A 162 2.36 3.02 -7.83
C ALA A 162 1.67 4.25 -8.46
N CYS A 163 2.07 5.46 -8.05
CA CYS A 163 1.58 6.71 -8.65
C CYS A 163 1.89 6.78 -10.14
N ALA A 164 3.11 6.40 -10.56
CA ALA A 164 3.50 6.36 -11.97
C ALA A 164 2.62 5.38 -12.76
N LYS A 165 2.37 4.17 -12.22
CA LYS A 165 1.49 3.17 -12.86
C LYS A 165 0.06 3.68 -13.03
N GLU A 166 -0.53 4.30 -12.00
CA GLU A 166 -1.88 4.86 -12.10
C GLU A 166 -1.95 6.06 -13.04
N THR A 167 -0.91 6.89 -13.09
CA THR A 167 -0.80 8.01 -14.04
C THR A 167 -0.74 7.50 -15.48
N LEU A 168 0.07 6.47 -15.74
CA LEU A 168 0.15 5.80 -17.04
C LEU A 168 -1.20 5.18 -17.43
N LYS A 169 -1.88 4.47 -16.53
CA LYS A 169 -3.23 3.96 -16.80
C LYS A 169 -4.21 5.06 -17.18
N ALA A 170 -4.16 6.21 -16.51
CA ALA A 170 -5.00 7.35 -16.83
C ALA A 170 -4.68 7.93 -18.23
N ILE A 171 -3.40 8.05 -18.58
CA ILE A 171 -2.97 8.49 -19.93
C ILE A 171 -3.48 7.52 -21.01
N ILE A 172 -3.30 6.21 -20.81
CA ILE A 172 -3.74 5.19 -21.76
C ILE A 172 -5.27 5.15 -21.86
N GLY A 173 -5.98 5.36 -20.75
CA GLY A 173 -7.43 5.50 -20.73
C GLY A 173 -7.92 6.73 -21.50
N ASP A 174 -7.19 7.85 -21.42
CA ASP A 174 -7.52 9.09 -22.15
C ASP A 174 -7.25 8.97 -23.66
N LEU A 175 -6.29 8.14 -24.06
CA LEU A 175 -6.06 7.74 -25.45
C LEU A 175 -7.21 6.89 -26.01
N ASN A 176 -7.86 6.08 -25.17
CA ASN A 176 -9.06 5.30 -25.52
C ASN A 176 -8.91 4.39 -26.76
N GLY A 177 -7.69 3.88 -27.00
CA GLY A 177 -7.39 3.00 -28.14
C GLY A 177 -7.39 3.68 -29.52
N ASP A 178 -7.42 5.01 -29.56
CA ASP A 178 -7.32 5.79 -30.80
C ASP A 178 -5.87 5.79 -31.36
N TYR A 179 -5.70 6.36 -32.54
CA TYR A 179 -4.40 6.54 -33.18
C TYR A 179 -3.52 7.54 -32.41
N PHE A 180 -2.22 7.27 -32.41
CA PHE A 180 -1.25 8.13 -31.75
C PHE A 180 0.04 8.27 -32.55
N GLY A 181 0.70 9.41 -32.37
CA GLY A 181 2.08 9.64 -32.76
C GLY A 181 3.03 9.26 -31.64
N ILE A 182 4.25 8.86 -32.02
CA ILE A 182 5.33 8.55 -31.08
C ILE A 182 6.46 9.55 -31.26
N LEU A 183 6.96 10.10 -30.16
CA LEU A 183 8.15 10.93 -30.12
C LEU A 183 9.19 10.17 -29.31
N VAL A 184 10.35 9.92 -29.91
CA VAL A 184 11.44 9.17 -29.28
C VAL A 184 12.72 10.00 -29.34
N ASP A 185 13.39 10.06 -28.20
CA ASP A 185 14.67 10.73 -28.05
C ASP A 185 15.65 9.81 -27.31
N GLU A 186 16.93 9.93 -27.67
CA GLU A 186 18.02 9.12 -27.13
C GLU A 186 19.00 10.02 -26.37
N SER A 187 19.44 9.57 -25.21
CA SER A 187 20.42 10.28 -24.39
C SER A 187 21.30 9.29 -23.65
N LYS A 188 22.42 9.79 -23.12
CA LYS A 188 23.39 9.02 -22.35
C LYS A 188 23.48 9.56 -20.94
N ASP A 189 23.40 8.67 -19.95
CA ASP A 189 23.52 9.08 -18.54
C ASP A 189 24.97 9.25 -18.08
N ILE A 190 25.12 9.74 -16.84
CA ILE A 190 26.42 9.97 -16.20
C ILE A 190 27.28 8.71 -16.05
N SER A 191 26.67 7.53 -16.12
CA SER A 191 27.37 6.23 -16.08
C SER A 191 27.63 5.70 -17.49
N HIS A 192 27.48 6.53 -18.51
CA HIS A 192 27.63 6.21 -19.91
C HIS A 192 26.68 5.11 -20.42
N LYS A 193 25.50 4.96 -19.79
CA LYS A 193 24.46 4.06 -20.26
C LYS A 193 23.48 4.80 -21.15
N GLU A 194 23.10 4.16 -22.24
CA GLU A 194 22.15 4.69 -23.21
C GLU A 194 20.73 4.59 -22.66
N GLN A 195 19.93 5.62 -22.90
CA GLN A 195 18.56 5.75 -22.45
C GLN A 195 17.68 6.28 -23.58
N MET A 196 16.45 5.79 -23.63
CA MET A 196 15.45 6.17 -24.61
C MET A 196 14.22 6.72 -23.90
N THR A 197 13.82 7.93 -24.25
CA THR A 197 12.57 8.54 -23.81
C THR A 197 11.47 8.27 -24.83
N LEU A 198 10.28 7.89 -24.37
CA LEU A 198 9.09 7.75 -25.20
C LEU A 198 7.97 8.67 -24.72
N VAL A 199 7.45 9.47 -25.66
CA VAL A 199 6.28 10.34 -25.48
C VAL A 199 5.23 9.98 -26.53
N LEU A 200 3.97 9.91 -26.13
CA LEU A 200 2.85 9.79 -27.06
C LEU A 200 2.25 11.15 -27.34
N ARG A 201 1.88 11.38 -28.60
CA ARG A 201 1.12 12.55 -29.05
C ARG A 201 -0.21 12.08 -29.63
N PHE A 202 -1.32 12.48 -29.03
CA PHE A 202 -2.65 12.04 -29.46
C PHE A 202 -3.71 13.11 -29.19
N VAL A 203 -4.93 12.88 -29.68
CA VAL A 203 -6.08 13.74 -29.41
C VAL A 203 -6.84 13.16 -28.22
N ASN A 204 -6.97 13.92 -27.13
CA ASN A 204 -7.70 13.45 -25.95
C ASN A 204 -9.22 13.46 -26.19
N LYS A 205 -9.98 12.95 -25.22
CA LYS A 205 -11.46 12.94 -25.25
C LYS A 205 -12.12 14.32 -25.40
N ASN A 206 -11.40 15.41 -25.14
CA ASN A 206 -11.89 16.78 -25.31
C ASN A 206 -11.60 17.33 -26.72
N GLY A 207 -10.94 16.55 -27.60
CA GLY A 207 -10.53 16.99 -28.93
C GLY A 207 -9.23 17.80 -28.94
N GLU A 208 -8.46 17.79 -27.85
CA GLU A 208 -7.22 18.55 -27.71
C GLU A 208 -6.00 17.69 -28.05
N VAL A 209 -5.06 18.24 -28.82
CA VAL A 209 -3.77 17.59 -29.07
C VAL A 209 -2.94 17.66 -27.80
N VAL A 210 -2.57 16.51 -27.25
CA VAL A 210 -1.78 16.39 -26.03
C VAL A 210 -0.54 15.55 -26.27
N GLU A 211 0.53 15.89 -25.55
CA GLU A 211 1.75 15.10 -25.46
C GLU A 211 1.87 14.55 -24.03
N ARG A 212 2.15 13.25 -23.91
CA ARG A 212 2.20 12.53 -22.64
C ARG A 212 3.42 11.62 -22.59
N PHE A 213 4.28 11.86 -21.60
CA PHE A 213 5.43 11.02 -21.31
C PHE A 213 4.98 9.63 -20.84
N ILE A 214 5.53 8.58 -21.44
CA ILE A 214 5.23 7.18 -21.09
C ILE A 214 6.36 6.58 -20.28
N GLY A 215 7.61 6.88 -20.62
CA GLY A 215 8.71 6.31 -19.88
C GLY A 215 10.09 6.67 -20.41
N LEU A 216 11.06 6.38 -19.56
CA LEU A 216 12.49 6.41 -19.80
C LEU A 216 13.00 4.98 -19.66
N VAL A 217 13.55 4.44 -20.73
CA VAL A 217 13.96 3.03 -20.82
C VAL A 217 15.46 2.98 -21.01
N HIS A 218 16.16 2.22 -20.16
CA HIS A 218 17.56 1.90 -20.42
C HIS A 218 17.64 0.91 -21.58
N VAL A 219 18.45 1.25 -22.58
CA VAL A 219 18.71 0.40 -23.74
C VAL A 219 20.16 -0.09 -23.70
N SER A 220 20.42 -1.30 -24.23
CA SER A 220 21.78 -1.86 -24.26
C SER A 220 22.70 -1.07 -25.18
N ASP A 221 22.13 -0.53 -26.25
CA ASP A 221 22.79 0.23 -27.30
C ASP A 221 21.74 1.07 -28.06
N THR A 222 22.22 2.01 -28.86
CA THR A 222 21.44 2.90 -29.72
C THR A 222 21.16 2.32 -31.10
N SER A 223 21.29 1.00 -31.28
CA SER A 223 20.96 0.39 -32.56
C SER A 223 19.46 0.43 -32.80
N THR A 224 19.08 0.60 -34.07
CA THR A 224 17.66 0.66 -34.46
C THR A 224 16.84 -0.53 -33.97
N CYS A 225 17.43 -1.72 -33.96
CA CYS A 225 16.76 -2.94 -33.52
C CYS A 225 16.44 -2.89 -32.02
N SER A 226 17.43 -2.52 -31.20
CA SER A 226 17.27 -2.38 -29.75
C SER A 226 16.20 -1.35 -29.39
N LEU A 227 16.20 -0.19 -30.06
CA LEU A 227 15.19 0.85 -29.87
C LEU A 227 13.79 0.35 -30.22
N LYS A 228 13.61 -0.30 -31.38
CA LYS A 228 12.32 -0.86 -31.78
C LYS A 228 11.81 -1.90 -30.78
N ILE A 229 12.68 -2.81 -30.33
CA ILE A 229 12.33 -3.83 -29.33
C ILE A 229 11.89 -3.15 -28.03
N SER A 230 12.61 -2.13 -27.56
CA SER A 230 12.25 -1.42 -26.33
C SER A 230 10.92 -0.67 -26.44
N ILE A 231 10.64 -0.02 -27.58
CA ILE A 231 9.34 0.63 -27.83
C ILE A 231 8.21 -0.40 -27.80
N TYR A 232 8.36 -1.52 -28.52
CA TYR A 232 7.31 -2.53 -28.60
C TYR A 232 7.12 -3.28 -27.28
N SER A 233 8.20 -3.47 -26.51
CA SER A 233 8.11 -4.02 -25.15
C SER A 233 7.28 -3.11 -24.24
N LEU A 234 7.50 -1.80 -24.31
CA LEU A 234 6.72 -0.82 -23.55
C LEU A 234 5.25 -0.79 -24.00
N PHE A 235 4.98 -0.91 -25.30
CA PHE A 235 3.62 -1.03 -25.81
C PHE A 235 2.90 -2.28 -25.33
N SER A 236 3.59 -3.43 -25.34
CA SER A 236 3.05 -4.68 -24.84
C SER A 236 2.61 -4.59 -23.38
N ILE A 237 3.44 -3.97 -22.52
CA ILE A 237 3.12 -3.74 -21.10
C ILE A 237 1.81 -2.94 -20.92
N HIS A 238 1.57 -1.98 -21.82
CA HIS A 238 0.41 -1.08 -21.76
C HIS A 238 -0.73 -1.49 -22.72
N SER A 239 -0.66 -2.67 -23.33
CA SER A 239 -1.65 -3.15 -24.31
C SER A 239 -1.87 -2.20 -25.48
N LEU A 240 -0.84 -1.46 -25.89
CA LEU A 240 -0.85 -0.61 -27.07
C LEU A 240 -0.45 -1.42 -28.31
N SER A 241 -1.11 -1.14 -29.43
CA SER A 241 -0.82 -1.80 -30.70
C SER A 241 0.13 -0.96 -31.55
N PRO A 242 1.21 -1.53 -32.11
CA PRO A 242 2.03 -0.81 -33.08
C PRO A 242 1.26 -0.36 -34.33
N SER A 243 0.18 -1.06 -34.68
CA SER A 243 -0.65 -0.72 -35.86
C SER A 243 -1.45 0.58 -35.72
N THR A 244 -1.63 1.10 -34.51
CA THR A 244 -2.32 2.37 -34.25
C THR A 244 -1.36 3.56 -34.27
N ILE A 245 -0.08 3.35 -34.56
CA ILE A 245 0.87 4.44 -34.76
C ILE A 245 0.54 5.15 -36.09
N CYS A 246 0.22 6.44 -36.02
CA CYS A 246 -0.06 7.29 -37.19
C CYS A 246 1.02 8.37 -37.43
N GLY A 247 1.98 8.50 -36.51
CA GLY A 247 3.05 9.49 -36.63
C GLY A 247 4.31 9.09 -35.87
N GLN A 248 5.46 9.55 -36.35
CA GLN A 248 6.78 9.26 -35.79
C GLN A 248 7.63 10.54 -35.77
N GLY A 249 8.11 10.96 -34.61
CA GLY A 249 8.97 12.13 -34.43
C GLY A 249 10.29 11.77 -33.78
N TYR A 250 11.38 11.88 -34.55
CA TYR A 250 12.75 11.57 -34.10
C TYR A 250 13.75 12.62 -34.60
N ASP A 251 14.97 12.60 -34.06
CA ASP A 251 16.09 13.39 -34.57
C ASP A 251 16.54 12.98 -35.99
N GLY A 252 17.64 13.60 -36.43
CA GLY A 252 18.24 13.34 -37.73
C GLY A 252 19.25 12.19 -37.75
N ALA A 253 19.47 11.48 -36.64
CA ALA A 253 20.49 10.45 -36.55
C ALA A 253 20.23 9.31 -37.55
N SER A 254 21.31 8.68 -38.02
CA SER A 254 21.22 7.60 -39.02
C SER A 254 20.36 6.43 -38.53
N ASN A 255 20.46 6.11 -37.24
CA ASN A 255 19.69 5.02 -36.62
C ASN A 255 18.20 5.36 -36.52
N MET A 256 17.84 6.64 -36.50
CA MET A 256 16.46 7.12 -36.46
C MET A 256 15.86 7.30 -37.86
N LYS A 257 16.49 8.13 -38.70
CA LYS A 257 15.96 8.57 -40.00
C LYS A 257 16.34 7.65 -41.18
N GLY A 258 17.31 6.75 -41.01
CA GLY A 258 17.89 5.95 -42.08
C GLY A 258 16.86 5.25 -42.99
N GLU A 259 17.07 5.35 -44.30
CA GLU A 259 16.11 4.88 -45.32
C GLU A 259 16.02 3.35 -45.44
N ILE A 260 17.05 2.62 -45.00
CA ILE A 260 17.12 1.16 -45.12
C ILE A 260 16.87 0.49 -43.77
N ASN A 261 17.64 0.91 -42.75
CA ASN A 261 17.66 0.32 -41.41
C ASN A 261 17.43 1.35 -40.29
N GLY A 262 16.85 2.51 -40.60
CA GLY A 262 16.46 3.50 -39.58
C GLY A 262 15.14 3.12 -38.89
N LEU A 263 14.92 3.64 -37.69
CA LEU A 263 13.77 3.33 -36.84
C LEU A 263 12.47 3.67 -37.55
N LYS A 264 12.46 4.84 -38.20
CA LYS A 264 11.43 5.27 -39.15
C LYS A 264 11.03 4.13 -40.08
N THR A 265 12.01 3.59 -40.81
CA THR A 265 11.78 2.60 -41.86
C THR A 265 11.27 1.29 -41.29
N LEU A 266 11.80 0.87 -40.13
CA LEU A 266 11.37 -0.38 -39.49
C LEU A 266 9.97 -0.31 -38.90
N ILE A 267 9.54 0.84 -38.38
CA ILE A 267 8.19 1.03 -37.86
C ILE A 267 7.21 1.25 -39.02
N MET A 268 7.59 1.98 -40.08
CA MET A 268 6.75 2.12 -41.29
C MET A 268 6.46 0.79 -41.98
N LYS A 269 7.38 -0.19 -41.92
CA LYS A 269 7.15 -1.54 -42.44
C LYS A 269 6.03 -2.27 -41.70
N ASP A 270 5.87 -2.01 -40.39
CA ASP A 270 4.84 -2.64 -39.56
C ASP A 270 3.54 -1.83 -39.53
N SER A 271 3.65 -0.49 -39.56
CA SER A 271 2.54 0.47 -39.64
C SER A 271 2.76 1.46 -40.78
N PRO A 272 2.26 1.17 -41.99
CA PRO A 272 2.44 2.04 -43.16
C PRO A 272 1.87 3.47 -43.00
N SER A 273 0.91 3.64 -42.09
CA SER A 273 0.29 4.93 -41.77
C SER A 273 1.12 5.81 -40.83
N ALA A 274 2.26 5.31 -40.34
CA ALA A 274 3.09 6.01 -39.36
C ALA A 274 4.00 7.07 -40.02
N TYR A 275 3.46 8.24 -40.32
CA TYR A 275 4.20 9.31 -41.02
C TYR A 275 5.35 9.88 -40.20
N TYR A 276 6.53 9.96 -40.81
CA TYR A 276 7.71 10.55 -40.17
C TYR A 276 7.71 12.08 -40.27
N ILE A 277 7.97 12.71 -39.13
CA ILE A 277 8.22 14.14 -38.99
C ILE A 277 9.59 14.31 -38.34
N HIS A 278 10.43 15.16 -38.93
CA HIS A 278 11.74 15.46 -38.36
C HIS A 278 11.59 16.34 -37.11
N CYS A 279 12.23 15.94 -36.01
CA CYS A 279 12.28 16.74 -34.79
C CYS A 279 13.27 17.90 -34.95
N PHE A 280 12.76 19.13 -35.03
CA PHE A 280 13.59 20.34 -35.15
C PHE A 280 14.25 20.78 -33.83
N ALA A 281 13.81 20.25 -32.69
CA ALA A 281 14.33 20.64 -31.38
C ALA A 281 15.75 20.11 -31.09
N LEU A 282 16.17 19.04 -31.80
CA LEU A 282 17.44 18.32 -31.54
C LEU A 282 18.61 18.79 -32.42
N VAL A 283 18.45 19.85 -33.22
CA VAL A 283 19.48 20.32 -34.17
C VAL A 283 20.58 21.19 -33.51
N ASN A 284 20.43 21.63 -32.26
CA ASN A 284 21.30 22.67 -31.66
C ASN A 284 22.15 22.24 -30.45
N CYS A 285 22.37 20.95 -30.20
CA CYS A 285 23.25 20.49 -29.12
C CYS A 285 24.38 19.56 -29.59
N ASN A 286 25.01 19.88 -30.72
CA ASN A 286 26.34 19.36 -31.09
C ASN A 286 27.33 20.52 -31.19
#